data_AF-A0A4U0T8Q4-F1
#
_entry.id   AF-A0A4U0T8Q4-F1
#
_cell.length_a   1.000
_cell.length_b   1.000
_cell.length_c   1.000
_cell.angle_alpha   90.00
_cell.angle_beta   90.00
_cell.angle_gamma   90.00
#
_symmetry.space_group_name_H-M   'P 1'
#
loop_
_entity.id
_entity.type
_entity.pdbx_description
1 polymer ?
#
loop_
_entity_poly.entity_id
_entity_poly.type
_entity_poly.pdbx_seq_one_letter_code
_entity_poly.pdbx_strand_id
1 'polypeptide(L)' 'MRHSDRPVIDLGHAAWRKSTYSANQGECLEVADGVPRTVPVRDSKDPHGPALLFPAPAWTAFVAGLKAGGLPSAR' A
#
# COMPACT_ATOMS: atom_id res chain seq x y z
N MET A 1 -2.93 31.05 -4.12
CA MET A 1 -3.00 29.68 -3.56
C MET A 1 -2.60 28.69 -4.66
N ARG A 2 -1.36 28.18 -4.63
CA ARG A 2 -0.89 27.21 -5.62
C ARG A 2 -1.29 25.82 -5.14
N HIS A 3 -2.07 25.11 -5.96
CA HIS A 3 -2.39 23.70 -5.79
C HIS A 3 -1.07 22.94 -5.71
N SER A 4 -0.88 22.18 -4.63
CA SER A 4 0.34 21.43 -4.35
C SER A 4 0.73 20.57 -5.54
N ASP A 5 1.93 20.81 -6.08
CA ASP A 5 2.58 19.95 -7.06
C ASP A 5 3.04 18.66 -6.36
N ARG A 6 2.07 17.82 -6.00
CA ARG A 6 2.35 16.49 -5.45
C ARG A 6 2.89 15.67 -6.62
N PRO A 7 4.15 15.20 -6.58
CA PRO A 7 4.65 14.34 -7.64
C PRO A 7 3.71 13.14 -7.74
N VAL A 8 3.06 13.01 -8.89
CA VAL A 8 2.24 11.84 -9.20
C VAL A 8 3.24 10.69 -9.34
N ILE A 9 3.25 9.79 -8.35
CA ILE A 9 4.07 8.59 -8.45
C ILE A 9 3.46 7.74 -9.58
N ASP A 10 4.21 7.55 -10.66
CA ASP A 10 3.80 6.67 -11.75
C ASP A 10 3.93 5.21 -11.28
N LEU A 11 2.79 4.50 -11.25
CA LEU A 11 2.68 3.11 -10.85
C LEU A 11 2.45 2.17 -12.03
N GLY A 12 2.48 2.67 -13.27
CA GLY A 12 2.20 1.88 -14.48
C GLY A 12 3.14 0.68 -14.67
N HIS A 13 4.36 0.77 -14.13
CA HIS A 13 5.39 -0.27 -14.19
C HIS A 13 5.65 -0.94 -12.83
N ALA A 14 4.81 -0.69 -11.83
CA ALA A 14 5.02 -1.22 -10.49
C ALA A 14 4.84 -2.75 -10.45
N ALA A 15 5.72 -3.42 -9.70
CA ALA A 15 5.68 -4.86 -9.53
C ALA A 15 4.65 -5.24 -8.45
N TRP A 16 3.39 -5.41 -8.86
CA TRP A 16 2.28 -5.76 -7.98
C TRP A 16 2.32 -7.22 -7.54
N ARG A 17 2.18 -7.45 -6.23
CA ARG A 17 2.06 -8.78 -5.63
C ARG A 17 0.73 -8.91 -4.90
N LYS A 18 -0.04 -9.94 -5.24
CA LYS A 18 -1.25 -10.34 -4.51
C LYS A 18 -0.91 -10.99 -3.17
N SER A 19 -1.74 -10.75 -2.16
CA SER A 19 -1.65 -11.46 -0.87
C SER A 19 -1.90 -12.96 -1.04
N THR A 20 -1.14 -13.81 -0.35
CA THR A 20 -1.34 -15.28 -0.37
C THR A 20 -2.55 -15.74 0.45
N TYR A 21 -3.14 -14.85 1.27
CA TYR A 21 -4.37 -15.12 2.03
C TYR A 21 -5.65 -14.87 1.22
N SER A 22 -5.54 -14.55 -0.08
CA SER A 22 -6.65 -14.23 -0.97
C SER A 22 -7.34 -15.46 -1.59
N ALA A 23 -7.55 -16.54 -0.82
CA ALA A 23 -8.27 -17.73 -1.28
C ALA A 23 -9.74 -17.42 -1.69
N ASN A 24 -10.48 -18.44 -2.15
CA ASN A 24 -11.81 -18.47 -2.81
C ASN A 24 -12.96 -17.55 -2.31
N GLN A 25 -12.75 -16.70 -1.30
CA GLN A 25 -13.68 -15.68 -0.83
C GLN A 25 -13.42 -14.28 -1.40
N GLY A 26 -12.57 -14.16 -2.43
CA GLY A 26 -12.58 -13.03 -3.36
C GLY A 26 -11.84 -11.78 -2.91
N GLU A 27 -10.57 -11.72 -3.31
CA GLU A 27 -9.78 -10.52 -3.62
C GLU A 27 -9.68 -9.46 -2.51
N CYS A 28 -8.49 -9.38 -1.87
CA CYS A 28 -8.28 -8.49 -0.74
C CYS A 28 -7.43 -7.27 -1.08
N LEU A 29 -6.15 -7.41 -1.43
CA LEU A 29 -5.25 -6.27 -1.70
C LEU A 29 -4.03 -6.71 -2.54
N GLU A 30 -3.47 -5.78 -3.30
CA GLU A 30 -2.13 -5.89 -3.89
C GLU A 30 -1.18 -4.86 -3.29
N VAL A 31 0.09 -5.25 -3.15
CA VAL A 31 1.18 -4.36 -2.72
C VAL A 31 2.25 -4.32 -3.79
N ALA A 32 2.75 -3.14 -4.12
CA ALA A 32 3.85 -2.98 -5.06
C ALA A 32 5.20 -2.89 -4.34
N ASP A 33 6.18 -3.64 -4.84
CA ASP A 33 7.57 -3.50 -4.42
C ASP A 33 8.34 -2.52 -5.32
N GLY A 34 9.53 -2.11 -4.88
CA GLY A 34 10.48 -1.39 -5.71
C GLY A 34 10.15 0.09 -5.97
N VAL A 35 9.05 0.60 -5.39
CA VAL A 35 8.69 2.01 -5.51
C VAL A 35 9.47 2.84 -4.46
N PRO A 36 10.28 3.83 -4.85
CA PRO A 36 11.12 4.56 -3.92
C PRO A 36 10.33 5.29 -2.83
N ARG A 37 10.70 5.07 -1.56
CA ARG A 37 10.18 5.74 -0.35
C ARG A 37 8.71 5.47 0.00
N THR A 38 7.98 4.75 -0.83
CA THR A 38 6.56 4.45 -0.61
C THR A 38 6.24 2.98 -0.83
N VAL A 39 5.19 2.52 -0.16
CA VAL A 39 4.59 1.21 -0.36
C VAL A 39 3.18 1.44 -0.91
N PRO A 40 2.97 1.32 -2.24
CA PRO A 40 1.65 1.40 -2.83
C PRO A 40 0.81 0.18 -2.47
N VAL A 41 -0.45 0.41 -2.14
CA VAL A 41 -1.44 -0.62 -1.83
C VAL A 41 -2.71 -0.30 -2.62
N ARG A 42 -3.26 -1.28 -3.34
CA ARG A 42 -4.53 -1.11 -4.08
C ARG A 42 -5.48 -2.27 -3.87
N ASP A 43 -6.74 -2.04 -4.19
CA ASP A 43 -7.74 -3.10 -4.29
C ASP A 43 -7.46 -3.95 -5.54
N SER A 44 -7.39 -5.27 -5.37
CA SER A 44 -7.23 -6.19 -6.49
C SER A 44 -8.45 -6.18 -7.42
N LYS A 45 -9.64 -5.83 -6.91
CA LYS A 45 -10.91 -5.76 -7.65
C LYS A 45 -11.01 -4.55 -8.56
N ASP A 46 -10.26 -3.50 -8.23
CA ASP A 46 -10.20 -2.25 -9.00
C ASP A 46 -8.74 -1.88 -9.29
N PRO A 47 -8.02 -2.65 -10.13
CA PRO A 47 -6.61 -2.44 -10.40
C PRO A 47 -6.32 -1.13 -11.15
N HIS A 48 -7.33 -0.53 -11.76
CA HIS A 48 -7.25 0.76 -12.45
C HIS A 48 -7.70 1.93 -11.56
N GLY A 49 -8.26 1.63 -10.39
CA GLY A 49 -8.61 2.60 -9.35
C GLY A 49 -7.38 3.18 -8.63
N PRO A 50 -7.62 4.12 -7.69
CA PRO A 50 -6.54 4.79 -6.97
C PRO A 50 -5.82 3.84 -6.00
N ALA A 51 -4.48 3.95 -5.97
CA ALA A 51 -3.65 3.30 -4.96
C ALA A 51 -3.39 4.21 -3.75
N LEU A 52 -3.37 3.62 -2.55
CA LEU A 52 -2.88 4.28 -1.34
C LEU A 52 -1.36 4.23 -1.31
N LEU A 53 -0.72 5.37 -0.99
CA LEU A 53 0.74 5.50 -0.93
C LEU A 53 1.18 5.66 0.53
N PHE A 54 1.65 4.58 1.15
CA PHE A 54 2.19 4.63 2.50
C PHE A 54 3.67 5.00 2.48
N PRO A 55 4.16 5.91 3.34
CA PRO A 55 5.59 6.08 3.54
C PRO A 55 6.22 4.76 4.00
N ALA A 56 7.37 4.38 3.43
CA ALA A 56 8.04 3.12 3.78
C ALA A 56 8.27 2.95 5.31
N PRO A 57 8.70 3.97 6.07
CA PRO A 57 8.86 3.83 7.52
C PRO A 57 7.53 3.54 8.26
N ALA A 58 6.43 4.16 7.81
CA ALA A 58 5.11 3.95 8.41
C ALA A 58 4.59 2.54 8.13
N TRP A 59 4.79 2.04 6.91
CA TRP A 59 4.47 0.65 6.56
C TRP A 59 5.25 -0.36 7.42
N THR A 60 6.56 -0.13 7.59
CA THR A 60 7.39 -0.98 8.47
C THR A 60 6.88 -0.98 9.91
N ALA A 61 6.57 0.19 10.47
CA ALA A 61 6.05 0.31 11.83
C ALA A 61 4.69 -0.41 11.99
N PHE A 62 3.81 -0.26 11.01
CA PHE A 62 2.52 -0.95 10.96
C PHE A 62 2.69 -2.48 11.00
N VAL A 63 3.51 -3.04 10.10
CA VAL A 63 3.77 -4.49 10.06
C VAL A 63 4.42 -4.98 11.36
N ALA A 64 5.33 -4.20 11.94
CA ALA A 64 5.95 -4.54 13.21
C ALA A 64 4.94 -4.61 14.37
N GLY A 65 4.01 -3.64 14.46
CA GLY A 65 2.96 -3.65 15.48
C GLY A 65 1.99 -4.83 15.31
N LEU A 66 1.61 -5.17 14.08
CA LEU A 66 0.80 -6.37 13.83
C LEU A 66 1.48 -7.65 14.33
N LYS A 67 2.79 -7.79 14.11
CA LYS A 67 3.58 -8.95 14.61
C LYS A 67 3.71 -8.97 16.13
N ALA A 68 3.70 -7.80 16.77
CA ALA A 68 3.79 -7.66 18.22
C ALA A 68 2.44 -7.86 18.95
N GLY A 69 1.34 -8.12 18.21
CA GLY A 69 0.02 -8.38 18.79
C GLY A 69 -0.84 -7.13 19.01
N GLY A 70 -0.45 -5.97 18.44
CA GLY A 70 -1.25 -4.76 18.52
C GLY A 70 -0.55 -3.55 17.89
N LEU A 71 -1.32 -2.68 17.24
CA LEU A 71 -0.83 -1.39 16.79
C LEU A 71 -0.91 -0.39 17.96
N PRO A 72 0.09 0.48 18.15
CA PRO A 72 -0.12 1.64 19.01
C PRO A 72 -1.32 2.42 18.45
N SER A 73 -2.29 2.74 19.31
CA SER A 73 -3.45 3.53 18.89
C SER A 73 -2.95 4.83 18.28
N ALA A 74 -3.43 5.16 17.08
CA ALA A 74 -3.16 6.45 16.47
C ALA A 74 -3.74 7.53 17.41
N ARG A 75 -2.88 8.43 17.88
CA ARG A 75 -3.29 9.56 18.72
C ARG A 75 -3.79 10.71 17.85
#